data_AF-A0A2T7PNN5-F1
#
_entry.id   AF-A0A2T7PNN5-F1
#
_cell.length_a   1.000
_cell.length_b   1.000
_cell.length_c   1.000
_cell.angle_alpha   90.00
_cell.angle_beta   90.00
_cell.angle_gamma   90.00
#
_symmetry.space_group_name_H-M   'P 1'
#
loop_
_entity.id
_entity.type
_entity.pdbx_description
1 polymer ?
#
loop_
_entity_poly.entity_id
_entity_poly.type
_entity_poly.pdbx_seq_one_letter_code
_entity_poly.pdbx_strand_id
1 'polypeptide(L)'
;MVERQAADGSFPEPGRVIHTDMQGGSGSGPGLTAFVLISLLENNDLPPAVNSLIEGAKLKAISYLKQNLHTITDDYLLAMTTYALTLARDPSAETAFTRLPGARHCQGGHEVLAQGDRHEYKHHPVLAEPSGSSRDVEMTAYALLSFAASNKFVEGLRCHEDTILALQALSEFARLAYSNSFNVEVAVLANGFSRNFSISQTNALVLQSADLPSIPSEVTVEATGSGLALVEIAVFINVEAEVEEPKFEMTVKLVEDTINLLRLETCARWLASGKSGMAVQEVGVPSGFEIDKDTLKSATAIKRTETQDSKLVLYFDEIGTTPVCVTMNAVRTGMVAKSKPVAVRVYDYYEPGQCVFSSSGCVSCRLC
;
A
#
# COMPACT_ATOMS: atom_id res chain seq x y z
N MET A 1 -0.24 -12.23 -23.31
CA MET A 1 -0.93 -12.58 -22.05
C MET A 1 -2.11 -13.51 -22.29
N VAL A 2 -3.07 -13.15 -23.15
CA VAL A 2 -4.21 -14.01 -23.50
C VAL A 2 -3.81 -15.41 -23.99
N GLU A 3 -2.73 -15.52 -24.77
CA GLU A 3 -2.19 -16.83 -25.21
C GLU A 3 -1.65 -17.71 -24.08
N ARG A 4 -1.42 -17.15 -22.88
CA ARG A 4 -0.93 -17.86 -21.69
C ARG A 4 -2.09 -18.31 -20.77
N GLN A 5 -3.33 -18.03 -21.14
CA GLN A 5 -4.50 -18.47 -20.38
C GLN A 5 -4.61 -20.00 -20.42
N ALA A 6 -4.83 -20.61 -19.25
CA ALA A 6 -5.02 -22.04 -19.13
C ALA A 6 -6.38 -22.49 -19.69
N ALA A 7 -6.54 -23.80 -19.91
CA ALA A 7 -7.76 -24.36 -20.49
C ALA A 7 -8.99 -24.18 -19.59
N ASP A 8 -8.78 -24.10 -18.28
CA ASP A 8 -9.81 -23.81 -17.27
C ASP A 8 -10.20 -22.33 -17.19
N GLY A 9 -9.50 -21.45 -17.92
CA GLY A 9 -9.73 -20.01 -17.94
C GLY A 9 -8.88 -19.20 -16.96
N SER A 10 -8.06 -19.86 -16.13
CA SER A 10 -7.14 -19.20 -15.21
C SER A 10 -5.95 -18.56 -15.92
N PHE A 11 -5.40 -17.51 -15.31
CA PHE A 11 -4.12 -16.93 -15.72
C PHE A 11 -3.02 -17.33 -14.74
N PRO A 12 -2.12 -18.27 -15.11
CA PRO A 12 -0.96 -18.59 -14.28
C PRO A 12 0.12 -17.53 -14.44
N GLU A 13 0.84 -17.23 -13.36
CA GLU A 13 1.97 -16.31 -13.44
C GLU A 13 3.18 -16.97 -14.13
N PRO A 14 3.74 -16.37 -15.19
CA PRO A 14 5.00 -16.84 -15.73
C PRO A 14 6.16 -16.38 -14.83
N GLY A 15 6.80 -17.32 -14.12
CA GLY A 15 8.00 -17.04 -13.34
C GLY A 15 7.79 -17.18 -11.84
N ARG A 16 8.44 -16.33 -11.05
CA ARG A 16 8.41 -16.38 -9.59
C ARG A 16 7.51 -15.26 -9.06
N VAL A 17 6.70 -15.62 -8.08
CA VAL A 17 5.78 -14.73 -7.36
C VAL A 17 6.56 -13.79 -6.46
N ILE A 18 6.37 -12.49 -6.67
CA ILE A 18 6.96 -11.43 -5.83
C ILE A 18 5.93 -10.71 -4.95
N HIS A 19 4.64 -10.92 -5.22
CA HIS A 19 3.51 -10.39 -4.43
C HIS A 19 2.62 -11.56 -3.99
N THR A 20 2.79 -12.02 -2.75
CA THR A 20 2.14 -13.24 -2.23
C THR A 20 0.63 -13.08 -2.04
N ASP A 21 0.16 -11.89 -1.67
CA ASP A 21 -1.26 -11.65 -1.37
C ASP A 21 -2.16 -11.69 -2.61
N MET A 22 -1.70 -11.16 -3.76
CA MET A 22 -2.41 -11.26 -5.04
C MET A 22 -2.65 -12.69 -5.52
N GLN A 23 -2.03 -13.69 -4.91
CA GLN A 23 -2.09 -15.08 -5.37
C GLN A 23 -2.60 -16.08 -4.34
N GLY A 24 -2.98 -15.64 -3.15
CA GLY A 24 -3.45 -16.55 -2.09
C GLY A 24 -2.43 -17.64 -1.76
N GLY A 25 -1.13 -17.35 -1.87
CA GLY A 25 -0.03 -18.24 -1.47
C GLY A 25 0.32 -19.40 -2.42
N SER A 26 -0.20 -19.49 -3.65
CA SER A 26 -0.01 -20.70 -4.50
C SER A 26 0.37 -20.51 -5.98
N GLY A 27 0.69 -19.32 -6.50
CA GLY A 27 1.20 -19.17 -7.88
C GLY A 27 0.13 -19.27 -9.00
N SER A 28 -1.05 -19.80 -8.70
CA SER A 28 -2.15 -20.04 -9.67
C SER A 28 -3.54 -19.71 -9.10
N GLY A 29 -3.63 -18.65 -8.29
CA GLY A 29 -4.84 -18.27 -7.58
C GLY A 29 -5.86 -17.46 -8.40
N PRO A 30 -7.11 -17.32 -7.90
CA PRO A 30 -8.14 -16.47 -8.50
C PRO A 30 -7.78 -14.98 -8.55
N GLY A 31 -6.89 -14.50 -7.68
CA GLY A 31 -6.49 -13.08 -7.65
C GLY A 31 -5.83 -12.59 -8.93
N LEU A 32 -4.84 -13.31 -9.46
CA LEU A 32 -4.22 -12.94 -10.74
C LEU A 32 -5.26 -12.99 -11.87
N THR A 33 -6.11 -14.01 -11.91
CA THR A 33 -7.16 -14.11 -12.94
C THR A 33 -8.14 -12.93 -12.88
N ALA A 34 -8.53 -12.50 -11.67
CA ALA A 34 -9.36 -11.31 -11.46
C ALA A 34 -8.65 -10.04 -11.92
N PHE A 35 -7.37 -9.86 -11.56
CA PHE A 35 -6.56 -8.72 -11.99
C PHE A 35 -6.47 -8.59 -13.51
N VAL A 36 -6.16 -9.69 -14.21
CA VAL A 36 -6.11 -9.72 -15.68
C VAL A 36 -7.46 -9.36 -16.28
N LEU A 37 -8.55 -9.93 -15.73
CA LEU A 37 -9.89 -9.66 -16.22
C LEU A 37 -10.26 -8.19 -16.05
N ILE A 38 -9.97 -7.57 -14.90
CA ILE A 38 -10.17 -6.14 -14.65
C ILE A 38 -9.43 -5.31 -15.71
N SER A 39 -8.14 -5.57 -15.92
CA SER A 39 -7.33 -4.86 -16.92
C SER A 39 -7.89 -4.99 -18.35
N LEU A 40 -8.44 -6.16 -18.70
CA LEU A 40 -9.06 -6.38 -20.02
C LEU A 40 -10.43 -5.70 -20.17
N LEU A 41 -11.17 -5.51 -19.08
CA LEU A 41 -12.50 -4.89 -19.08
C LEU A 41 -12.44 -3.36 -19.02
N GLU A 42 -11.44 -2.79 -18.36
CA GLU A 42 -11.25 -1.34 -18.30
C GLU A 42 -10.77 -0.76 -19.64
N ASN A 43 -10.10 -1.57 -20.46
CA ASN A 43 -9.58 -1.13 -21.75
C ASN A 43 -10.65 -1.21 -22.87
N ASN A 44 -11.50 -0.20 -22.92
CA ASN A 44 -12.61 -0.11 -23.89
C ASN A 44 -12.21 0.49 -25.25
N ASP A 45 -10.99 0.98 -25.40
CA ASP A 45 -10.53 1.72 -26.60
C ASP A 45 -9.73 0.84 -27.58
N LEU A 46 -9.86 -0.48 -27.48
CA LEU A 46 -9.12 -1.42 -28.33
C LEU A 46 -9.70 -1.50 -29.75
N PRO A 47 -8.84 -1.65 -30.78
CA PRO A 47 -9.29 -1.88 -32.14
C PRO A 47 -10.23 -3.10 -32.23
N PRO A 48 -11.30 -3.08 -33.05
CA PRO A 48 -12.29 -4.16 -33.10
C PRO A 48 -11.70 -5.55 -33.35
N ALA A 49 -10.64 -5.63 -34.17
CA ALA A 49 -9.92 -6.87 -34.44
C ALA A 49 -9.30 -7.48 -33.16
N VAL A 50 -8.69 -6.64 -32.31
CA VAL A 50 -8.09 -7.08 -31.05
C VAL A 50 -9.19 -7.39 -30.02
N ASN A 51 -10.24 -6.58 -29.98
CA ASN A 51 -11.34 -6.81 -29.05
C ASN A 51 -11.98 -8.19 -29.26
N SER A 52 -12.20 -8.59 -30.52
CA SER A 52 -12.73 -9.92 -30.86
C SER A 52 -11.85 -11.08 -30.40
N LEU A 53 -10.53 -10.88 -30.32
CA LEU A 53 -9.58 -11.90 -29.86
C LEU A 53 -9.58 -12.06 -28.33
N ILE A 54 -9.85 -10.97 -27.60
CA ILE A 54 -9.83 -10.99 -26.13
C ILE A 54 -11.19 -11.37 -25.53
N GLU A 55 -12.30 -11.20 -26.26
CA GLU A 55 -13.65 -11.58 -25.77
C GLU A 55 -13.72 -13.05 -25.34
N GLY A 56 -13.13 -13.96 -26.13
CA GLY A 56 -13.05 -15.37 -25.76
C GLY A 56 -12.26 -15.61 -24.46
N ALA A 57 -11.25 -14.79 -24.19
CA ALA A 57 -10.44 -14.89 -22.99
C ALA A 57 -11.17 -14.32 -21.76
N LYS A 58 -11.88 -13.20 -21.92
CA LYS A 58 -12.73 -12.59 -20.88
C LYS A 58 -13.79 -13.59 -20.40
N LEU A 59 -14.52 -14.22 -21.33
CA LEU A 59 -15.57 -15.20 -21.00
C LEU A 59 -15.02 -16.41 -20.23
N LYS A 60 -13.84 -16.92 -20.62
CA LYS A 60 -13.18 -18.02 -19.90
C LYS A 60 -12.77 -17.61 -18.48
N ALA A 61 -12.22 -16.40 -18.32
CA ALA A 61 -11.83 -15.88 -17.02
C ALA A 61 -13.04 -15.67 -16.10
N ILE A 62 -14.15 -15.12 -16.63
CA ILE A 62 -15.42 -15.00 -15.91
C ILE A 62 -15.91 -16.37 -15.45
N SER A 63 -15.90 -17.38 -16.35
CA SER A 63 -16.31 -18.75 -15.99
C SER A 63 -15.46 -19.33 -14.86
N TYR A 64 -14.13 -19.14 -14.92
CA TYR A 64 -13.22 -19.60 -13.86
C TYR A 64 -13.51 -18.96 -12.51
N LEU A 65 -13.65 -17.62 -12.47
CA LEU A 65 -13.92 -16.89 -11.23
C LEU A 65 -15.27 -17.27 -10.62
N LYS A 66 -16.30 -17.50 -11.44
CA LYS A 66 -17.62 -17.94 -10.98
C LYS A 66 -17.57 -19.32 -10.34
N GLN A 67 -16.88 -20.27 -10.97
CA GLN A 67 -16.75 -21.63 -10.45
C GLN A 67 -15.99 -21.66 -9.11
N ASN A 68 -14.97 -20.82 -8.98
CA ASN A 68 -14.16 -20.72 -7.76
C ASN A 68 -14.70 -19.72 -6.74
N LEU A 69 -15.84 -19.05 -7.01
CA LEU A 69 -16.35 -18.01 -6.12
C LEU A 69 -16.53 -18.55 -4.70
N HIS A 70 -17.15 -19.72 -4.55
CA HIS A 70 -17.43 -20.35 -3.26
C HIS A 70 -16.18 -20.83 -2.51
N THR A 71 -15.07 -21.07 -3.21
CA THR A 71 -13.82 -21.54 -2.60
C THR A 71 -12.94 -20.39 -2.10
N ILE A 72 -13.23 -19.15 -2.51
CA ILE A 72 -12.49 -17.97 -2.03
C ILE A 72 -12.87 -17.70 -0.57
N THR A 73 -11.89 -17.82 0.32
CA THR A 73 -11.99 -17.48 1.75
C THR A 73 -11.31 -16.17 2.11
N ASP A 74 -10.39 -15.69 1.27
CA ASP A 74 -9.65 -14.45 1.50
C ASP A 74 -10.47 -13.24 1.03
N ASP A 75 -10.69 -12.28 1.93
CA ASP A 75 -11.50 -11.09 1.70
C ASP A 75 -10.90 -10.17 0.62
N TYR A 76 -9.56 -10.11 0.53
CA TYR A 76 -8.87 -9.34 -0.52
C TYR A 76 -9.16 -9.93 -1.91
N LEU A 77 -9.02 -11.25 -2.05
CA LEU A 77 -9.34 -11.95 -3.30
C LEU A 77 -10.83 -11.87 -3.65
N LEU A 78 -11.70 -11.88 -2.63
CA LEU A 78 -13.14 -11.72 -2.81
C LEU A 78 -13.49 -10.30 -3.29
N ALA A 79 -12.85 -9.25 -2.77
CA ALA A 79 -13.04 -7.87 -3.20
C ALA A 79 -12.62 -7.68 -4.67
N MET A 80 -11.43 -8.17 -5.04
CA MET A 80 -10.97 -8.17 -6.44
C MET A 80 -11.93 -8.92 -7.36
N THR A 81 -12.35 -10.12 -6.96
CA THR A 81 -13.25 -10.96 -7.77
C THR A 81 -14.63 -10.32 -7.92
N THR A 82 -15.14 -9.70 -6.86
CA THR A 82 -16.41 -8.96 -6.90
C THR A 82 -16.32 -7.82 -7.90
N TYR A 83 -15.27 -7.01 -7.85
CA TYR A 83 -15.08 -5.90 -8.77
C TYR A 83 -15.00 -6.38 -10.23
N ALA A 84 -14.20 -7.41 -10.49
CA ALA A 84 -14.05 -8.01 -11.82
C ALA A 84 -15.39 -8.49 -12.40
N LEU A 85 -16.21 -9.18 -11.59
CA LEU A 85 -17.53 -9.67 -12.01
C LEU A 85 -18.55 -8.53 -12.19
N THR A 86 -18.47 -7.48 -11.36
CA THR A 86 -19.32 -6.29 -11.51
C THR A 86 -19.00 -5.54 -12.80
N LEU A 87 -17.71 -5.35 -13.12
CA LEU A 87 -17.29 -4.77 -14.40
C LEU A 87 -17.76 -5.61 -15.60
N ALA A 88 -17.70 -6.94 -15.47
CA ALA A 88 -18.19 -7.87 -16.49
C ALA A 88 -19.72 -7.89 -16.63
N ARG A 89 -20.46 -7.25 -15.72
CA ARG A 89 -21.93 -7.30 -15.61
C ARG A 89 -22.47 -8.73 -15.51
N ASP A 90 -21.73 -9.62 -14.85
CA ASP A 90 -22.16 -11.01 -14.65
C ASP A 90 -23.12 -11.11 -13.45
N PRO A 91 -24.22 -11.89 -13.52
CA PRO A 91 -25.17 -12.04 -12.41
C PRO A 91 -24.55 -12.57 -11.11
N SER A 92 -23.44 -13.32 -11.18
CA SER A 92 -22.75 -13.81 -9.98
C SER A 92 -22.06 -12.70 -9.19
N ALA A 93 -21.94 -11.48 -9.73
CA ALA A 93 -21.43 -10.31 -9.01
C ALA A 93 -22.25 -10.01 -7.75
N GLU A 94 -23.57 -10.17 -7.80
CA GLU A 94 -24.44 -9.92 -6.62
C GLU A 94 -24.19 -10.95 -5.51
N THR A 95 -23.95 -12.21 -5.89
CA THR A 95 -23.58 -13.26 -4.94
C THR A 95 -22.19 -13.02 -4.33
N ALA A 96 -21.24 -12.54 -5.12
CA ALA A 96 -19.92 -12.16 -4.62
C ALA A 96 -20.01 -10.94 -3.66
N PHE A 97 -20.79 -9.94 -4.05
CA PHE A 97 -20.99 -8.71 -3.30
C PHE A 97 -21.61 -8.94 -1.93
N THR A 98 -22.66 -9.76 -1.83
CA THR A 98 -23.27 -10.13 -0.54
C THR A 98 -22.34 -10.88 0.41
N ARG A 99 -21.28 -11.49 -0.12
CA ARG A 99 -20.26 -12.15 0.71
C ARG A 99 -19.20 -11.20 1.23
N LEU A 100 -19.03 -10.01 0.66
CA LEU A 100 -18.06 -9.04 1.16
C LEU A 100 -18.41 -8.64 2.60
N PRO A 101 -17.44 -8.64 3.53
CA PRO A 101 -17.68 -8.26 4.93
C PRO A 101 -18.36 -6.90 5.07
N GLY A 102 -17.96 -5.92 4.24
CA GLY A 102 -18.56 -4.59 4.22
C GLY A 102 -20.04 -4.56 3.81
N ALA A 103 -20.45 -5.41 2.87
CA ALA A 103 -21.85 -5.48 2.42
C ALA A 103 -22.79 -6.05 3.49
N ARG A 104 -22.29 -6.89 4.40
CA ARG A 104 -23.08 -7.45 5.52
C ARG A 104 -23.36 -6.42 6.61
N HIS A 105 -22.41 -5.50 6.85
CA HIS A 105 -22.57 -4.43 7.83
C HIS A 105 -23.54 -3.34 7.35
N CYS A 106 -23.69 -3.15 6.03
CA CYS A 106 -24.53 -2.11 5.44
C CYS A 106 -26.05 -2.40 5.39
N GLN A 107 -26.48 -3.65 5.53
CA GLN A 107 -27.92 -3.99 5.46
C GLN A 107 -28.68 -3.71 6.77
N GLY A 108 -27.97 -3.47 7.88
CA GLY A 108 -28.55 -3.08 9.16
C GLY A 108 -28.69 -1.57 9.26
N GLY A 109 -29.78 -1.02 8.74
CA GLY A 109 -30.15 0.37 9.00
C GLY A 109 -30.20 0.63 10.51
N HIS A 110 -29.37 1.57 10.99
CA HIS A 110 -29.40 2.12 12.34
C HIS A 110 -29.59 1.09 13.47
N GLU A 111 -28.56 0.32 13.78
CA GLU A 111 -28.37 -0.15 15.15
C GLU A 111 -26.90 0.01 15.54
N VAL A 112 -26.63 1.09 16.27
CA VAL A 112 -25.55 1.12 17.25
C VAL A 112 -25.88 0.04 18.27
N LEU A 113 -25.44 -1.20 18.01
CA LEU A 113 -25.31 -2.22 19.03
C LEU A 113 -23.88 -2.20 19.53
N ALA A 114 -23.65 -1.28 20.46
CA ALA A 114 -22.71 -1.53 21.53
C ALA A 114 -23.20 -2.76 22.32
N GLN A 115 -22.86 -3.99 21.90
CA GLN A 115 -22.65 -5.14 22.80
C GLN A 115 -22.20 -6.43 22.11
N GLY A 116 -21.03 -6.93 22.57
CA GLY A 116 -20.57 -8.32 22.48
C GLY A 116 -19.61 -8.56 21.31
N ASP A 117 -18.29 -8.55 21.45
CA ASP A 117 -17.44 -8.82 22.60
C ASP A 117 -16.50 -7.67 22.90
N ARG A 118 -16.46 -7.26 24.16
CA ARG A 118 -15.31 -6.56 24.71
C ARG A 118 -14.13 -7.52 24.63
N HIS A 119 -13.40 -7.51 23.52
CA HIS A 119 -11.96 -7.64 23.64
C HIS A 119 -11.56 -6.50 24.57
N GLU A 120 -11.16 -6.89 25.77
CA GLU A 120 -10.47 -6.06 26.73
C GLU A 120 -9.28 -5.44 26.00
N TYR A 121 -9.50 -4.29 25.35
CA TYR A 121 -8.46 -3.36 24.99
C TYR A 121 -7.89 -2.92 26.32
N LYS A 122 -6.91 -3.67 26.81
CA LYS A 122 -6.03 -3.23 27.87
C LYS A 122 -5.55 -1.86 27.44
N HIS A 123 -5.97 -0.87 28.21
CA HIS A 123 -5.62 0.53 28.03
C HIS A 123 -4.10 0.69 28.00
N HIS A 124 -3.54 0.59 26.80
CA HIS A 124 -2.29 1.23 26.45
C HIS A 124 -2.69 2.47 25.64
N PRO A 125 -2.44 3.69 26.13
CA PRO A 125 -2.64 4.91 25.37
C PRO A 125 -1.49 5.03 24.38
N VAL A 126 -1.49 4.16 23.38
CA VAL A 126 -0.75 4.34 22.15
C VAL A 126 -1.82 4.44 21.09
N LEU A 127 -1.79 5.55 20.37
CA LEU A 127 -2.61 5.83 19.20
C LEU A 127 -2.72 4.55 18.36
N ALA A 128 -3.88 3.89 18.44
CA ALA A 128 -4.25 2.91 17.45
C ALA A 128 -4.57 3.71 16.20
N GLU A 129 -3.53 4.09 15.46
CA GLU A 129 -3.71 4.36 14.04
C GLU A 129 -4.37 3.09 13.47
N PRO A 130 -5.45 3.20 12.69
CA PRO A 130 -5.77 2.14 11.76
C PRO A 130 -4.62 2.18 10.74
N SER A 131 -3.49 1.58 11.09
CA SER A 131 -2.42 1.26 10.15
C SER A 131 -2.98 0.19 9.21
N GLY A 132 -3.87 0.62 8.32
CA GLY A 132 -4.35 -0.23 7.25
C GLY A 132 -3.12 -0.58 6.42
N SER A 133 -2.79 -1.87 6.41
CA SER A 133 -1.73 -2.37 5.55
C SER A 133 -2.03 -1.93 4.10
N SER A 134 -1.02 -1.82 3.23
CA SER A 134 -1.27 -1.49 1.82
C SER A 134 -2.30 -2.42 1.18
N ARG A 135 -2.37 -3.67 1.67
CA ARG A 135 -3.36 -4.66 1.29
C ARG A 135 -4.79 -4.25 1.69
N ASP A 136 -4.99 -3.71 2.89
CA ASP A 136 -6.30 -3.23 3.34
C ASP A 136 -6.77 -2.04 2.51
N VAL A 137 -5.87 -1.11 2.18
CA VAL A 137 -6.15 0.03 1.28
C VAL A 137 -6.65 -0.45 -0.07
N GLU A 138 -5.95 -1.41 -0.67
CA GLU A 138 -6.29 -1.94 -1.98
C GLU A 138 -7.59 -2.77 -1.93
N MET A 139 -7.77 -3.58 -0.89
CA MET A 139 -9.01 -4.34 -0.66
C MET A 139 -10.23 -3.41 -0.60
N THR A 140 -10.16 -2.36 0.21
CA THR A 140 -11.26 -1.42 0.35
C THR A 140 -11.49 -0.62 -0.92
N ALA A 141 -10.44 -0.31 -1.68
CA ALA A 141 -10.57 0.32 -2.99
C ALA A 141 -11.37 -0.54 -3.99
N TYR A 142 -11.07 -1.84 -4.10
CA TYR A 142 -11.86 -2.76 -4.95
C TYR A 142 -13.30 -2.91 -4.48
N ALA A 143 -13.52 -2.97 -3.16
CA ALA A 143 -14.86 -2.99 -2.60
C ALA A 143 -15.65 -1.75 -3.02
N LEU A 144 -15.09 -0.55 -2.81
CA LEU A 144 -15.74 0.72 -3.17
C LEU A 144 -15.97 0.88 -4.67
N LEU A 145 -15.02 0.45 -5.50
CA LEU A 145 -15.22 0.41 -6.95
C LEU A 145 -16.37 -0.52 -7.34
N SER A 146 -16.57 -1.63 -6.62
CA SER A 146 -17.73 -2.52 -6.81
C SER A 146 -19.04 -1.83 -6.44
N PHE A 147 -19.08 -1.07 -5.33
CA PHE A 147 -20.23 -0.26 -4.95
C PHE A 147 -20.53 0.83 -5.98
N ALA A 148 -19.49 1.51 -6.49
CA ALA A 148 -19.59 2.55 -7.51
C ALA A 148 -20.15 2.00 -8.83
N ALA A 149 -19.58 0.90 -9.33
CA ALA A 149 -20.03 0.24 -10.56
C ALA A 149 -21.46 -0.32 -10.44
N SER A 150 -21.93 -0.62 -9.22
CA SER A 150 -23.29 -1.08 -8.95
C SER A 150 -24.30 0.05 -8.66
N ASN A 151 -23.90 1.32 -8.76
CA ASN A 151 -24.70 2.50 -8.37
C ASN A 151 -25.17 2.49 -6.89
N LYS A 152 -24.54 1.72 -6.00
CA LYS A 152 -24.86 1.63 -4.55
C LYS A 152 -23.86 2.41 -3.70
N PHE A 153 -23.29 3.46 -4.28
CA PHE A 153 -22.07 4.07 -3.78
C PHE A 153 -22.22 4.78 -2.41
N VAL A 154 -23.36 5.44 -2.18
CA VAL A 154 -23.65 6.11 -0.88
C VAL A 154 -23.71 5.11 0.27
N GLU A 155 -24.10 3.86 0.00
CA GLU A 155 -24.09 2.78 1.00
C GLU A 155 -22.66 2.37 1.34
N GLY A 156 -21.75 2.33 0.35
CA GLY A 156 -20.35 1.96 0.55
C GLY A 156 -19.57 2.95 1.42
N LEU A 157 -19.76 4.25 1.23
CA LEU A 157 -19.10 5.28 2.06
C LEU A 157 -19.59 5.32 3.50
N ARG A 158 -20.88 5.05 3.74
CA ARG A 158 -21.46 5.05 5.08
C ARG A 158 -20.98 3.89 5.95
N CYS A 159 -20.44 2.83 5.35
CA CYS A 159 -20.05 1.61 6.06
C CYS A 159 -18.57 1.51 6.38
N HIS A 160 -17.74 2.37 5.80
CA HIS A 160 -16.31 2.35 6.03
C HIS A 160 -15.89 3.74 6.55
N GLU A 161 -16.28 4.02 7.80
CA GLU A 161 -15.85 5.22 8.55
C GLU A 161 -14.32 5.33 8.62
N ASP A 162 -13.59 4.22 8.42
CA ASP A 162 -12.13 4.14 8.42
C ASP A 162 -11.55 3.74 7.05
N THR A 163 -11.86 4.49 5.97
CA THR A 163 -11.31 4.13 4.65
C THR A 163 -10.04 4.87 4.29
N ILE A 164 -8.95 4.13 4.15
CA ILE A 164 -7.79 4.56 3.36
C ILE A 164 -8.14 4.33 1.88
N LEU A 165 -8.31 5.41 1.12
CA LEU A 165 -8.86 5.37 -0.23
C LEU A 165 -7.76 5.42 -1.29
N ALA A 166 -7.77 4.48 -2.24
CA ALA A 166 -6.89 4.52 -3.41
C ALA A 166 -7.37 5.53 -4.47
N LEU A 167 -6.43 6.06 -5.27
CA LEU A 167 -6.68 7.15 -6.22
C LEU A 167 -7.76 6.85 -7.28
N GLN A 168 -7.83 5.62 -7.78
CA GLN A 168 -8.83 5.24 -8.79
C GLN A 168 -10.25 5.27 -8.20
N ALA A 169 -10.43 4.68 -7.01
CA ALA A 169 -11.70 4.71 -6.30
C ALA A 169 -12.12 6.15 -5.96
N LEU A 170 -11.18 7.00 -5.52
CA LEU A 170 -11.41 8.42 -5.27
C LEU A 170 -11.83 9.18 -6.53
N SER A 171 -11.23 8.86 -7.68
CA SER A 171 -11.52 9.55 -8.93
C SER A 171 -12.93 9.20 -9.44
N GLU A 172 -13.31 7.93 -9.41
CA GLU A 172 -14.69 7.51 -9.73
C GLU A 172 -15.70 8.08 -8.73
N PHE A 173 -15.34 8.13 -7.45
CA PHE A 173 -16.16 8.78 -6.45
C PHE A 173 -16.37 10.26 -6.75
N ALA A 174 -15.28 11.01 -7.00
CA ALA A 174 -15.34 12.42 -7.30
C ALA A 174 -16.27 12.68 -8.51
N ARG A 175 -16.24 11.81 -9.52
CA ARG A 175 -17.15 11.89 -10.69
C ARG A 175 -18.62 11.69 -10.32
N LEU A 176 -18.94 10.73 -9.45
CA LEU A 176 -20.34 10.42 -9.04
C LEU A 176 -20.89 11.43 -8.03
N ALA A 177 -20.06 11.95 -7.15
CA ALA A 177 -20.43 12.93 -6.13
C ALA A 177 -20.47 14.37 -6.65
N TYR A 178 -19.90 14.62 -7.83
CA TYR A 178 -19.87 15.95 -8.43
C TYR A 178 -21.29 16.48 -8.68
N SER A 179 -21.53 17.70 -8.21
CA SER A 179 -22.78 18.43 -8.45
C SER A 179 -22.50 19.81 -9.05
N ASN A 180 -23.40 20.27 -9.92
CA ASN A 180 -23.32 21.60 -10.54
C ASN A 180 -23.59 22.76 -9.57
N SER A 181 -23.90 22.48 -8.30
CA SER A 181 -24.17 23.46 -7.24
C SER A 181 -23.26 23.21 -6.06
N PHE A 182 -21.95 23.27 -6.30
CA PHE A 182 -20.92 23.01 -5.27
C PHE A 182 -20.59 24.31 -4.53
N ASN A 183 -21.06 24.40 -3.29
CA ASN A 183 -20.72 25.45 -2.33
C ASN A 183 -20.75 24.88 -0.91
N VAL A 184 -19.58 24.68 -0.31
CA VAL A 184 -19.41 24.12 1.04
C VAL A 184 -18.65 25.13 1.89
N GLU A 185 -19.20 25.45 3.05
CA GLU A 185 -18.50 26.20 4.09
C GLU A 185 -18.13 25.26 5.23
N VAL A 186 -16.85 25.20 5.57
CA VAL A 186 -16.32 24.37 6.64
C VAL A 186 -15.75 25.27 7.73
N ALA A 187 -16.33 25.22 8.92
CA ALA A 187 -15.84 25.90 10.11
C ALA A 187 -15.06 24.91 10.98
N VAL A 188 -13.81 25.25 11.31
CA VAL A 188 -12.94 24.48 12.20
C VAL A 188 -12.74 25.26 13.48
N LEU A 189 -13.07 24.63 14.61
CA LEU A 189 -13.03 25.21 15.96
C LEU A 189 -12.16 24.35 16.87
N ALA A 190 -11.17 24.95 17.53
CA ALA A 190 -10.29 24.25 18.47
C ALA A 190 -9.68 25.22 19.49
N ASN A 191 -9.90 25.04 20.81
CA ASN A 191 -9.26 25.83 21.87
C ASN A 191 -9.22 27.36 21.63
N GLY A 192 -10.32 27.94 21.13
CA GLY A 192 -10.42 29.38 20.81
C GLY A 192 -9.86 29.79 19.44
N PHE A 193 -9.22 28.87 18.70
CA PHE A 193 -8.98 29.00 17.28
C PHE A 193 -10.29 28.76 16.51
N SER A 194 -10.56 29.63 15.53
CA SER A 194 -11.69 29.52 14.62
C SER A 194 -11.24 29.89 13.22
N ARG A 195 -11.47 28.98 12.26
CA ARG A 195 -11.17 29.21 10.86
C ARG A 195 -12.29 28.68 9.99
N ASN A 196 -12.78 29.54 9.09
CA ASN A 196 -13.75 29.14 8.07
C ASN A 196 -13.05 28.99 6.73
N PHE A 197 -13.35 27.89 6.04
CA PHE A 197 -12.94 27.58 4.69
C PHE A 197 -14.18 27.61 3.80
N SER A 198 -14.13 28.43 2.75
CA SER A 198 -15.20 28.51 1.75
C SER A 198 -14.74 27.82 0.48
N ILE A 199 -15.50 26.82 0.05
CA ILE A 199 -15.16 25.97 -1.09
C ILE A 199 -16.29 26.05 -2.10
N SER A 200 -15.97 26.53 -3.28
CA SER A 200 -16.84 26.73 -4.43
C SER A 200 -16.25 26.01 -5.65
N GLN A 201 -16.98 25.99 -6.77
CA GLN A 201 -16.49 25.36 -8.01
C GLN A 201 -15.16 25.92 -8.52
N THR A 202 -14.85 27.18 -8.24
CA THR A 202 -13.63 27.83 -8.75
C THR A 202 -12.38 27.47 -7.96
N ASN A 203 -12.54 27.09 -6.68
CA ASN A 203 -11.44 26.76 -5.77
C ASN A 203 -11.52 25.34 -5.18
N ALA A 204 -12.38 24.47 -5.72
CA ALA A 204 -12.59 23.09 -5.24
C ALA A 204 -11.32 22.22 -5.27
N LEU A 205 -10.39 22.48 -6.19
CA LEU A 205 -9.11 21.75 -6.29
C LEU A 205 -7.95 22.49 -5.62
N VAL A 206 -8.20 23.65 -5.00
CA VAL A 206 -7.17 24.43 -4.33
C VAL A 206 -7.09 23.98 -2.88
N LEU A 207 -5.94 23.43 -2.49
CA LEU A 207 -5.67 23.06 -1.10
C LEU A 207 -5.74 24.31 -0.21
N GLN A 208 -6.57 24.24 0.83
CA GLN A 208 -6.63 25.23 1.89
C GLN A 208 -6.19 24.54 3.19
N SER A 209 -5.19 25.10 3.85
CA SER A 209 -4.67 24.57 5.12
C SER A 209 -4.55 25.67 6.16
N ALA A 210 -4.59 25.29 7.43
CA ALA A 210 -4.32 26.18 8.55
C ALA A 210 -3.66 25.41 9.69
N ASP A 211 -2.59 25.97 10.24
CA ASP A 211 -1.89 25.41 11.39
C ASP A 211 -2.63 25.75 12.68
N LEU A 212 -2.81 24.75 13.54
CA LEU A 212 -3.34 24.96 14.88
C LEU A 212 -2.23 25.53 15.80
N PRO A 213 -2.52 26.58 16.59
CA PRO A 213 -1.51 27.23 17.43
C PRO A 213 -1.02 26.36 18.59
N SER A 214 -1.82 25.38 19.00
CA SER A 214 -1.47 24.37 20.00
C SER A 214 -2.23 23.08 19.69
N ILE A 215 -1.75 21.95 20.22
CA ILE A 215 -2.42 20.65 20.07
C ILE A 215 -3.66 20.66 20.98
N PRO A 216 -4.89 20.67 20.43
CA PRO A 216 -6.09 20.68 21.24
C PRO A 216 -6.47 19.27 21.68
N SER A 217 -7.31 19.16 22.71
CA SER A 217 -7.90 17.87 23.11
C SER A 217 -9.02 17.42 22.17
N GLU A 218 -9.68 18.37 21.50
CA GLU A 218 -10.79 18.13 20.59
C GLU A 218 -10.79 19.19 19.47
N VAL A 219 -11.12 18.77 18.26
CA VAL A 219 -11.32 19.66 17.10
C VAL A 219 -12.75 19.45 16.61
N THR A 220 -13.53 20.52 16.56
CA THR A 220 -14.89 20.48 16.02
C THR A 220 -14.88 20.99 14.58
N VAL A 221 -15.43 20.19 13.66
CA VAL A 221 -15.58 20.54 12.25
C VAL A 221 -17.08 20.60 11.93
N GLU A 222 -17.55 21.77 11.53
CA GLU A 222 -18.93 21.99 11.10
C GLU A 222 -18.96 22.34 9.62
N ALA A 223 -19.74 21.62 8.83
CA ALA A 223 -19.88 21.87 7.40
C ALA A 223 -21.32 22.25 7.07
N THR A 224 -21.49 23.29 6.25
CA THR A 224 -22.80 23.72 5.73
C THR A 224 -22.74 23.93 4.23
N GLY A 225 -23.88 23.81 3.54
CA GLY A 225 -23.98 23.98 2.10
C GLY A 225 -24.23 22.69 1.33
N SER A 226 -23.78 22.62 0.07
CA SER A 226 -24.00 21.51 -0.85
C SER A 226 -22.71 21.17 -1.60
N GLY A 227 -22.27 19.93 -1.50
CA GLY A 227 -21.03 19.45 -2.10
C GLY A 227 -20.37 18.39 -1.23
N LEU A 228 -19.13 18.09 -1.56
CA LEU A 228 -18.29 17.12 -0.86
C LEU A 228 -16.93 17.76 -0.58
N ALA A 229 -16.56 17.86 0.68
CA ALA A 229 -15.24 18.32 1.10
C ALA A 229 -14.52 17.20 1.85
N LEU A 230 -13.24 16.98 1.53
CA LEU A 230 -12.35 16.15 2.33
C LEU A 230 -11.63 17.05 3.33
N VAL A 231 -11.76 16.75 4.61
CA VAL A 231 -11.07 17.45 5.69
C VAL A 231 -10.08 16.49 6.31
N GLU A 232 -8.80 16.88 6.32
CA GLU A 232 -7.71 16.10 6.88
C GLU A 232 -7.09 16.85 8.05
N ILE A 233 -6.87 16.14 9.16
CA ILE A 233 -6.16 16.65 10.33
C ILE A 233 -4.86 15.87 10.45
N ALA A 234 -3.74 16.53 10.15
CA ALA A 234 -2.41 15.95 10.26
C ALA A 234 -1.78 16.27 11.62
N VAL A 235 -1.33 15.25 12.34
CA VAL A 235 -0.61 15.38 13.62
C VAL A 235 0.77 14.78 13.48
N PHE A 236 1.80 15.58 13.73
CA PHE A 236 3.19 15.13 13.70
C PHE A 236 3.69 14.94 15.14
N ILE A 237 4.04 13.71 15.49
CA ILE A 237 4.52 13.35 16.84
C ILE A 237 5.98 12.91 16.72
N ASN A 238 6.82 13.43 17.63
CA ASN A 238 8.18 12.93 17.78
C ASN A 238 8.17 11.76 18.76
N VAL A 239 8.52 10.56 18.28
CA VAL A 239 8.58 9.35 19.09
C VAL A 239 10.04 9.02 19.38
N GLU A 240 10.35 8.66 20.63
CA GLU A 240 11.73 8.37 21.08
C GLU A 240 12.22 6.98 20.62
N ALA A 241 11.30 6.03 20.38
CA ALA A 241 11.59 4.72 19.80
C ALA A 241 10.36 4.17 19.05
N GLU A 242 10.57 3.51 17.90
CA GLU A 242 9.50 2.83 17.15
C GLU A 242 8.90 1.68 17.99
N VAL A 243 7.57 1.62 18.04
CA VAL A 243 6.80 0.71 18.90
C VAL A 243 6.49 -0.63 18.22
N GLU A 244 6.62 -0.72 16.89
CA GLU A 244 6.34 -1.95 16.15
C GLU A 244 7.48 -2.98 16.25
N GLU A 245 7.11 -4.26 16.37
CA GLU A 245 8.08 -5.34 16.26
C GLU A 245 8.61 -5.41 14.82
N PRO A 246 9.94 -5.33 14.61
CA PRO A 246 10.50 -5.32 13.27
C PRO A 246 10.25 -6.68 12.60
N LYS A 247 9.71 -6.67 11.37
CA LYS A 247 9.56 -7.91 10.57
C LYS A 247 10.86 -8.36 9.91
N PHE A 248 11.85 -7.48 9.87
CA PHE A 248 13.20 -7.79 9.41
C PHE A 248 14.20 -7.68 10.55
N GLU A 249 15.18 -8.56 10.61
CA GLU A 249 16.41 -8.27 11.34
C GLU A 249 17.48 -7.87 10.33
N MET A 250 18.15 -6.76 10.61
CA MET A 250 19.22 -6.25 9.77
C MET A 250 20.48 -6.02 10.60
N THR A 251 21.62 -6.40 10.03
CA THR A 251 22.95 -6.12 10.60
C THR A 251 23.82 -5.45 9.54
N VAL A 252 24.59 -4.47 9.98
CA VAL A 252 25.58 -3.76 9.15
C VAL A 252 26.93 -3.90 9.83
N LYS A 253 27.92 -4.36 9.08
CA LYS A 253 29.30 -4.52 9.53
C LYS A 253 30.22 -3.75 8.61
N LEU A 254 31.08 -2.93 9.21
CA LEU A 254 32.22 -2.36 8.52
C LEU A 254 33.37 -3.37 8.58
N VAL A 255 33.63 -4.02 7.46
CA VAL A 255 34.65 -5.08 7.34
C VAL A 255 36.03 -4.46 7.17
N GLU A 256 36.12 -3.36 6.42
CA GLU A 256 37.36 -2.63 6.17
C GLU A 256 37.08 -1.13 6.16
N ASP A 257 37.94 -0.39 6.85
CA ASP A 257 37.87 1.07 6.96
C ASP A 257 39.26 1.64 6.65
N THR A 258 39.40 2.21 5.45
CA THR A 258 40.59 2.93 5.05
C THR A 258 40.19 4.30 4.52
N ILE A 259 41.18 5.21 4.43
CA ILE A 259 40.98 6.56 3.93
C ILE A 259 40.31 6.58 2.55
N ASN A 260 40.55 5.58 1.70
CA ASN A 260 40.07 5.58 0.31
C ASN A 260 39.02 4.50 0.01
N LEU A 261 38.77 3.57 0.93
CA LEU A 261 37.92 2.42 0.73
C LEU A 261 37.21 2.04 2.02
N LEU A 262 35.89 1.94 1.94
CA LEU A 262 35.04 1.36 2.97
C LEU A 262 34.46 0.06 2.43
N ARG A 263 34.63 -1.05 3.15
CA ARG A 263 34.02 -2.33 2.82
C ARG A 263 32.90 -2.62 3.81
N LEU A 264 31.68 -2.64 3.32
CA LEU A 264 30.47 -2.83 4.12
C LEU A 264 29.89 -4.21 3.83
N GLU A 265 29.52 -4.93 4.86
CA GLU A 265 28.71 -6.15 4.77
C GLU A 265 27.37 -5.90 5.46
N THR A 266 26.29 -6.06 4.71
CA THR A 266 24.94 -5.92 5.22
C THR A 266 24.21 -7.25 5.13
N CYS A 267 23.65 -7.74 6.23
CA CYS A 267 22.84 -8.95 6.25
C CYS A 267 21.43 -8.63 6.70
N ALA A 268 20.44 -9.17 5.98
CA ALA A 268 19.04 -9.05 6.35
C ALA A 268 18.37 -10.43 6.42
N ARG A 269 17.50 -10.65 7.41
CA ARG A 269 16.64 -11.83 7.52
C ARG A 269 15.21 -11.46 7.83
N TRP A 270 14.28 -12.26 7.34
CA TRP A 270 12.86 -12.16 7.67
C TRP A 270 12.58 -12.84 9.01
N LEU A 271 11.86 -12.15 9.89
CA LEU A 271 11.54 -12.61 11.24
C LEU A 271 10.16 -13.29 11.32
N ALA A 272 9.24 -12.99 10.39
CA ALA A 272 7.94 -13.65 10.37
C ALA A 272 8.01 -15.05 9.73
N SER A 273 6.89 -15.78 9.81
CA SER A 273 6.78 -17.09 9.17
C SER A 273 6.87 -17.00 7.65
N GLY A 274 7.55 -17.95 7.01
CA GLY A 274 7.66 -18.00 5.55
C GLY A 274 8.80 -17.12 5.04
N LYS A 275 8.51 -16.29 4.03
CA LYS A 275 9.44 -15.36 3.39
C LYS A 275 8.71 -14.03 3.16
N SER A 276 9.46 -12.94 3.02
CA SER A 276 8.89 -11.65 2.63
C SER A 276 8.36 -11.68 1.20
N GLY A 277 7.57 -10.67 0.82
CA GLY A 277 7.41 -10.30 -0.59
C GLY A 277 8.70 -9.70 -1.14
N MET A 278 8.60 -8.94 -2.24
CA MET A 278 9.73 -8.20 -2.78
C MET A 278 10.34 -7.30 -1.71
N ALA A 279 11.60 -7.52 -1.34
CA ALA A 279 12.28 -6.74 -0.33
C ALA A 279 13.21 -5.70 -0.98
N VAL A 280 13.22 -4.51 -0.41
CA VAL A 280 14.10 -3.42 -0.82
C VAL A 280 15.03 -3.07 0.33
N GLN A 281 16.32 -3.00 0.03
CA GLN A 281 17.32 -2.52 0.97
C GLN A 281 17.94 -1.23 0.43
N GLU A 282 17.88 -0.16 1.21
CA GLU A 282 18.56 1.08 0.89
C GLU A 282 19.76 1.29 1.80
N VAL A 283 20.91 1.51 1.19
CA VAL A 283 22.19 1.77 1.85
C VAL A 283 22.61 3.20 1.55
N GLY A 284 22.56 4.06 2.57
CA GLY A 284 23.10 5.40 2.45
C GLY A 284 24.61 5.37 2.22
N VAL A 285 25.10 6.23 1.35
CA VAL A 285 26.52 6.38 1.01
C VAL A 285 27.04 7.67 1.65
N PRO A 286 28.09 7.61 2.49
CA PRO A 286 28.65 8.79 3.11
C PRO A 286 29.14 9.82 2.07
N SER A 287 29.02 11.11 2.38
CA SER A 287 29.48 12.17 1.50
C SER A 287 30.97 12.03 1.16
N GLY A 288 31.31 12.10 -0.13
CA GLY A 288 32.68 11.91 -0.61
C GLY A 288 33.03 10.46 -0.98
N PHE A 289 32.08 9.53 -0.90
CA PHE A 289 32.23 8.15 -1.36
C PHE A 289 31.23 7.82 -2.47
N GLU A 290 31.60 6.88 -3.33
CA GLU A 290 30.73 6.27 -4.33
C GLU A 290 30.84 4.75 -4.26
N ILE A 291 29.75 4.04 -4.55
CA ILE A 291 29.73 2.58 -4.50
C ILE A 291 30.36 2.00 -5.77
N ASP A 292 31.30 1.08 -5.58
CA ASP A 292 31.83 0.24 -6.63
C ASP A 292 30.81 -0.86 -6.98
N LYS A 293 30.09 -0.64 -8.08
CA LYS A 293 29.05 -1.54 -8.58
C LYS A 293 29.59 -2.90 -9.02
N ASP A 294 30.89 -3.04 -9.32
CA ASP A 294 31.46 -4.31 -9.73
C ASP A 294 31.45 -5.32 -8.59
N THR A 295 31.55 -4.85 -7.35
CA THR A 295 31.46 -5.70 -6.15
C THR A 295 30.08 -6.34 -5.95
N LEU A 296 29.03 -5.73 -6.49
CA LEU A 296 27.65 -6.21 -6.37
C LEU A 296 27.31 -7.28 -7.41
N LYS A 297 28.09 -7.39 -8.50
CA LYS A 297 27.81 -8.33 -9.60
C LYS A 297 27.93 -9.80 -9.18
N SER A 298 28.71 -10.10 -8.14
CA SER A 298 28.84 -11.46 -7.60
C SER A 298 27.68 -11.89 -6.71
N ALA A 299 26.84 -10.96 -6.26
CA ALA A 299 25.72 -11.27 -5.38
C ALA A 299 24.50 -11.73 -6.18
N THR A 300 24.35 -13.05 -6.35
CA THR A 300 23.24 -13.67 -7.11
C THR A 300 21.86 -13.43 -6.50
N ALA A 301 21.80 -13.04 -5.23
CA ALA A 301 20.56 -12.71 -4.55
C ALA A 301 19.95 -11.38 -5.02
N ILE A 302 20.77 -10.48 -5.57
CA ILE A 302 20.33 -9.15 -6.00
C ILE A 302 19.77 -9.23 -7.41
N LYS A 303 18.55 -8.74 -7.61
CA LYS A 303 17.89 -8.69 -8.92
C LYS A 303 18.13 -7.40 -9.67
N ARG A 304 18.21 -6.30 -8.93
CA ARG A 304 18.43 -4.98 -9.48
C ARG A 304 19.17 -4.13 -8.47
N THR A 305 19.97 -3.22 -8.99
CA THR A 305 20.71 -2.23 -8.21
C THR A 305 20.47 -0.85 -8.81
N GLU A 306 20.13 0.13 -7.98
CA GLU A 306 20.00 1.52 -8.40
C GLU A 306 20.85 2.43 -7.50
N THR A 307 21.27 3.56 -8.05
CA THR A 307 21.97 4.60 -7.30
C THR A 307 21.21 5.89 -7.48
N GLN A 308 20.68 6.43 -6.39
CA GLN A 308 19.85 7.63 -6.36
C GLN A 308 20.30 8.47 -5.17
N ASP A 309 20.41 9.79 -5.27
CA ASP A 309 20.59 10.70 -4.10
C ASP A 309 21.61 10.27 -3.02
N SER A 310 22.80 9.79 -3.41
CA SER A 310 23.81 9.26 -2.48
C SER A 310 23.35 8.05 -1.65
N LYS A 311 22.43 7.24 -2.18
CA LYS A 311 22.05 5.92 -1.67
C LYS A 311 22.16 4.86 -2.76
N LEU A 312 22.48 3.65 -2.35
CA LEU A 312 22.40 2.43 -3.14
C LEU A 312 21.12 1.69 -2.78
N VAL A 313 20.29 1.37 -3.77
CA VAL A 313 19.06 0.62 -3.60
C VAL A 313 19.24 -0.77 -4.18
N LEU A 314 19.02 -1.79 -3.36
CA LEU A 314 19.13 -3.20 -3.71
C LEU A 314 17.74 -3.84 -3.69
N TYR A 315 17.40 -4.56 -4.75
CA TYR A 315 16.12 -5.25 -4.90
C TYR A 315 16.31 -6.76 -4.81
N PHE A 316 15.49 -7.41 -3.98
CA PHE A 316 15.44 -8.85 -3.78
C PHE A 316 14.04 -9.37 -4.10
N ASP A 317 13.92 -10.55 -4.72
CA ASP A 317 12.61 -11.19 -4.94
C ASP A 317 11.90 -11.49 -3.60
N GLU A 318 12.67 -11.96 -2.63
CA GLU A 318 12.22 -12.36 -1.29
C GLU A 318 13.45 -12.42 -0.37
N ILE A 319 13.25 -12.19 0.93
CA ILE A 319 14.21 -12.50 1.98
C ILE A 319 13.53 -13.50 2.91
N GLY A 320 14.20 -14.61 3.19
CA GLY A 320 13.69 -15.66 4.07
C GLY A 320 14.24 -15.54 5.49
N THR A 321 13.94 -16.57 6.29
CA THR A 321 14.49 -16.71 7.65
C THR A 321 16.01 -16.94 7.67
N THR A 322 16.57 -17.42 6.56
CA THR A 322 18.03 -17.50 6.37
C THR A 322 18.57 -16.13 5.94
N PRO A 323 19.56 -15.56 6.64
CA PRO A 323 20.06 -14.23 6.34
C PRO A 323 20.71 -14.16 4.96
N VAL A 324 20.36 -13.13 4.21
CA VAL A 324 20.97 -12.76 2.94
C VAL A 324 21.98 -11.65 3.21
N CYS A 325 23.25 -11.92 2.94
CA CYS A 325 24.34 -10.97 3.14
C CYS A 325 24.86 -10.44 1.80
N VAL A 326 25.10 -9.14 1.74
CA VAL A 326 25.69 -8.46 0.59
C VAL A 326 26.91 -7.67 1.06
N THR A 327 28.04 -7.88 0.39
CA THR A 327 29.25 -7.07 0.59
C THR A 327 29.36 -6.05 -0.53
N MET A 328 29.69 -4.82 -0.17
CA MET A 328 29.86 -3.72 -1.10
C MET A 328 31.05 -2.84 -0.71
N ASN A 329 31.73 -2.32 -1.72
CA ASN A 329 32.81 -1.36 -1.52
C ASN A 329 32.33 0.05 -1.84
N ALA A 330 32.63 1.00 -0.96
CA ALA A 330 32.51 2.42 -1.22
C ALA A 330 33.92 3.00 -1.39
N VAL A 331 34.20 3.57 -2.56
CA VAL A 331 35.49 4.18 -2.91
C VAL A 331 35.39 5.68 -2.74
N ARG A 332 36.42 6.29 -2.16
CA ARG A 332 36.44 7.73 -1.94
C ARG A 332 36.64 8.49 -3.25
N THR A 333 35.72 9.40 -3.55
CA THR A 333 35.76 10.30 -4.71
C THR A 333 36.00 11.75 -4.31
N GLY A 334 35.73 12.11 -3.06
CA GLY A 334 35.89 13.48 -2.56
C GLY A 334 36.38 13.54 -1.12
N MET A 335 37.17 14.57 -0.81
CA MET A 335 37.59 14.83 0.56
C MET A 335 36.54 15.66 1.29
N VAL A 336 35.70 15.01 2.10
CA VAL A 336 34.70 15.66 2.93
C VAL A 336 35.07 15.45 4.39
N ALA A 337 35.04 16.52 5.18
CA ALA A 337 35.26 16.48 6.63
C ALA A 337 33.91 16.56 7.36
N LYS A 338 33.83 15.95 8.55
CA LYS A 338 32.62 15.93 9.39
C LYS A 338 31.40 15.35 8.67
N SER A 339 31.58 14.28 7.91
CA SER A 339 30.48 13.53 7.31
C SER A 339 29.51 13.04 8.39
N LYS A 340 28.21 13.21 8.14
CA LYS A 340 27.18 12.68 9.03
C LYS A 340 27.05 11.17 8.83
N PRO A 341 26.65 10.41 9.86
CA PRO A 341 26.25 9.02 9.70
C PRO A 341 25.13 8.89 8.66
N VAL A 342 25.13 7.78 7.94
CA VAL A 342 24.12 7.44 6.94
C VAL A 342 23.33 6.22 7.41
N ALA A 343 22.03 6.23 7.14
CA ALA A 343 21.16 5.14 7.53
C ALA A 343 21.21 3.99 6.51
N VAL A 344 20.97 2.77 7.02
CA VAL A 344 20.67 1.62 6.18
C VAL A 344 19.32 1.06 6.62
N ARG A 345 18.45 0.81 5.65
CA ARG A 345 17.08 0.32 5.88
C ARG A 345 16.74 -0.86 4.99
N VAL A 346 15.88 -1.73 5.50
CA VAL A 346 15.25 -2.82 4.74
C VAL A 346 13.76 -2.82 5.04
N TYR A 347 12.96 -3.06 4.01
CA TYR A 347 11.50 -3.11 4.12
C TYR A 347 10.90 -3.98 3.01
N ASP A 348 9.67 -4.45 3.24
CA ASP A 348 8.85 -5.08 2.22
C ASP A 348 8.29 -3.99 1.30
N TYR A 349 8.48 -4.13 0.00
CA TYR A 349 8.07 -3.14 -0.99
C TYR A 349 6.56 -2.88 -0.97
N TYR A 350 5.76 -3.90 -0.67
CA TYR A 350 4.31 -3.80 -0.63
C TYR A 350 3.78 -3.38 0.75
N GLU A 351 4.61 -3.46 1.80
CA GLU A 351 4.27 -3.01 3.16
C GLU A 351 5.38 -2.11 3.75
N PRO A 352 5.63 -0.92 3.17
CA PRO A 352 6.74 -0.07 3.58
C PRO A 352 6.60 0.52 4.98
N GLY A 353 5.41 0.43 5.62
CA GLY A 353 5.23 0.85 7.01
C GLY A 353 6.09 0.05 8.01
N GLN A 354 6.56 -1.13 7.62
CA GLN A 354 7.31 -2.07 8.47
C GLN A 354 8.83 -1.97 8.20
N CYS A 355 9.32 -0.74 8.08
CA CYS A 355 10.75 -0.49 7.89
C CYS A 355 11.53 -0.81 9.14
N VAL A 356 12.75 -1.30 8.96
CA VAL A 356 13.71 -1.41 10.06
C VAL A 356 14.88 -0.49 9.78
N PHE A 357 15.09 0.45 10.70
CA PHE A 357 16.25 1.33 10.67
C PHE A 357 17.38 0.70 11.48
N SER A 358 18.44 0.29 10.81
CA SER A 358 19.72 0.21 11.50
C SER A 358 20.36 1.59 11.44
N SER A 359 19.91 2.49 12.34
CA SER A 359 20.88 3.41 12.90
C SER A 359 21.68 2.53 13.85
N SER A 360 22.86 2.11 13.42
CA SER A 360 23.80 1.42 14.30
C SER A 360 23.82 2.22 15.59
N GLY A 361 23.28 1.60 16.64
CA GLY A 361 23.11 2.22 17.94
C GLY A 361 24.42 2.88 18.34
N CYS A 362 24.30 3.92 19.15
CA CYS A 362 25.41 4.61 19.75
C CYS A 362 26.18 3.68 20.72
N VAL A 363 26.82 2.63 20.20
CA VAL A 363 28.19 2.31 20.51
C VAL A 363 28.97 2.87 19.33
N SER A 364 29.60 4.01 19.56
CA SER A 364 30.58 4.64 18.67
C SER A 364 31.50 3.59 17.99
N CYS A 365 31.13 3.14 16.80
CA CYS A 365 32.08 3.02 15.70
C CYS A 365 31.83 4.22 14.81
N ARG A 366 32.48 5.34 15.20
CA ARG A 366 32.77 6.40 14.26
C ARG A 366 33.49 5.75 13.08
N LEU A 367 32.87 5.72 11.91
CA LEU A 367 33.65 5.92 10.69
C LEU A 367 34.23 7.33 10.82
N CYS A 368 35.49 7.37 11.23
CA CYS A 368 36.23 8.57 11.57
C CYS A 368 37.25 8.83 10.48
#